data_AF-A0AAJ1VGT2-F1
#
_entry.id   AF-A0AAJ1VGT2-F1
#
_cell.length_a   1.000
_cell.length_b   1.000
_cell.length_c   1.000
_cell.angle_alpha   90.00
_cell.angle_beta   90.00
_cell.angle_gamma   90.00
#
_symmetry.space_group_name_H-M   'P 1'
#
loop_
_entity.id
_entity.type
_entity.pdbx_description
1 polymer ?
#
loop_
_entity_poly.entity_id
_entity_poly.type
_entity_poly.pdbx_seq_one_letter_code
_entity_poly.pdbx_strand_id
1 'polypeptide(L)'
;MTTIYLSSTDLKINSVSIEFPISINTLKKCLDDNYRTIKGKSNTVFTWDELGLLGYSKNGELIESLSLELEPETYDFSSKNKFSGKCYFNDQEITNYYKTHKEERVALFKGDDSGALALNDICAWFNVDEEETIKTIEISTYKPYVRWQGIPDDKYSIKPLEEEEITFVDFGFKLSIIEELMYMKGLLEPKFDIYEFADWYRDRKIDIDEEGYEPIAEVVQYFKDLPIPKRLATKITDIYQDGGNDIYMNLSPFSGGGEDDWDMETAVDAKQFPNLKKATLCYAKDCVYDEFEKMGIEAESL
;
A
#
# COMPACT_ATOMS: atom_id res chain seq x y z
N MET A 1 -16.25 13.75 -35.61
CA MET A 1 -15.26 12.92 -34.89
C MET A 1 -14.91 13.66 -33.62
N THR A 2 -15.16 13.07 -32.47
CA THR A 2 -14.91 13.71 -31.17
C THR A 2 -13.41 13.86 -30.92
N THR A 3 -12.97 15.04 -30.48
CA THR A 3 -11.58 15.28 -30.10
C THR A 3 -11.52 15.72 -28.65
N ILE A 4 -10.70 15.04 -27.86
CA ILE A 4 -10.43 15.34 -26.45
C ILE A 4 -8.97 15.79 -26.34
N TYR A 5 -8.73 16.87 -25.60
CA TYR A 5 -7.41 17.47 -25.48
C TYR A 5 -7.11 17.76 -24.02
N LEU A 6 -6.06 17.14 -23.48
CA LEU A 6 -5.52 17.36 -22.15
C LEU A 6 -4.24 18.18 -22.28
N SER A 7 -4.18 19.29 -21.56
CA SER A 7 -2.98 20.12 -21.45
C SER A 7 -2.84 20.67 -20.05
N SER A 8 -1.68 21.23 -19.75
CA SER A 8 -1.43 21.90 -18.47
C SER A 8 -2.40 23.04 -18.16
N THR A 9 -3.07 23.62 -19.16
CA THR A 9 -3.94 24.79 -18.91
C THR A 9 -5.42 24.53 -19.13
N ASP A 10 -5.78 23.41 -19.76
CA ASP A 10 -7.14 23.20 -20.24
C ASP A 10 -7.43 21.72 -20.55
N LEU A 11 -8.68 21.33 -20.32
CA LEU A 11 -9.29 20.09 -20.79
C LEU A 11 -10.39 20.46 -21.78
N LYS A 12 -10.27 20.02 -23.04
CA LYS A 12 -11.24 20.37 -24.09
C LYS A 12 -11.92 19.14 -24.68
N ILE A 13 -13.20 19.30 -25.03
CA ILE A 13 -13.94 18.39 -25.90
C ILE A 13 -14.44 19.20 -27.10
N ASN A 14 -14.06 18.81 -28.32
CA ASN A 14 -14.44 19.49 -29.57
C ASN A 14 -14.20 21.01 -29.55
N SER A 15 -13.08 21.44 -28.93
CA SER A 15 -12.67 22.85 -28.71
C SER A 15 -13.40 23.61 -27.59
N VAL A 16 -14.34 22.99 -26.90
CA VAL A 16 -15.00 23.56 -25.72
C VAL A 16 -14.21 23.17 -24.48
N SER A 17 -13.72 24.16 -23.73
CA SER A 17 -13.09 23.97 -22.42
C SER A 17 -14.11 23.44 -21.41
N ILE A 18 -13.70 22.44 -20.65
CA ILE A 18 -14.50 21.79 -19.63
C ILE A 18 -13.70 21.64 -18.34
N GLU A 19 -14.42 21.57 -17.23
CA GLU A 19 -13.85 21.33 -15.91
C GLU A 19 -14.70 20.27 -15.19
N PHE A 20 -14.05 19.47 -14.36
CA PHE A 20 -14.76 18.54 -13.49
C PHE A 20 -15.12 19.20 -12.15
N PRO A 21 -16.31 18.91 -11.61
CA PRO A 21 -17.35 18.09 -12.22
C PRO A 21 -18.12 18.86 -13.32
N ILE A 22 -18.49 18.17 -14.40
CA ILE A 22 -19.15 18.77 -15.57
C ILE A 22 -20.66 18.49 -15.58
N SER A 23 -21.48 19.48 -15.94
CA SER A 23 -22.92 19.25 -16.11
C SER A 23 -23.22 18.44 -17.38
N ILE A 24 -24.24 17.58 -17.32
CA ILE A 24 -24.70 16.84 -18.50
C ILE A 24 -25.06 17.77 -19.67
N ASN A 25 -25.60 18.96 -19.38
CA ASN A 25 -25.95 19.96 -20.39
C ASN A 25 -24.72 20.53 -21.12
N THR A 26 -23.57 20.61 -20.45
CA THR A 26 -22.32 20.99 -21.10
C THR A 26 -21.83 19.86 -22.00
N LEU A 27 -21.86 18.61 -21.53
CA LEU A 27 -21.45 17.45 -22.34
C LEU A 27 -22.31 17.28 -23.60
N LYS A 28 -23.62 17.47 -23.50
CA LYS A 28 -24.54 17.47 -24.65
C LYS A 28 -24.14 18.45 -25.75
N LYS A 29 -23.68 19.64 -25.36
CA LYS A 29 -23.19 20.66 -26.30
C LYS A 29 -21.86 20.29 -26.93
N CYS A 30 -21.02 19.56 -26.19
CA CYS A 30 -19.69 19.15 -26.67
C CYS A 30 -19.76 17.88 -27.54
N LEU A 31 -20.69 16.98 -27.23
CA LEU A 31 -20.89 15.69 -27.88
C LEU A 31 -22.20 15.73 -28.68
N ASP A 32 -23.23 15.05 -28.18
CA ASP A 32 -24.60 15.11 -28.65
C ASP A 32 -25.58 14.72 -27.53
N ASP A 33 -26.88 14.81 -27.82
CA ASP A 33 -27.97 14.42 -26.92
C ASP A 33 -28.31 12.91 -26.97
N ASN A 34 -27.61 12.11 -27.78
CA ASN A 34 -27.86 10.68 -27.98
C ASN A 34 -27.03 9.82 -27.02
N TYR A 35 -27.41 9.86 -25.74
CA TYR A 35 -26.87 8.98 -24.71
C TYR A 35 -27.99 8.24 -23.98
N ARG A 36 -27.64 7.08 -23.43
CA ARG A 36 -28.49 6.32 -22.51
C ARG A 36 -28.01 6.53 -21.08
N THR A 37 -28.91 6.38 -20.12
CA THR A 37 -28.62 6.56 -18.70
C THR A 37 -28.93 5.27 -17.95
N ILE A 38 -27.99 4.80 -17.14
CA ILE A 38 -28.19 3.69 -16.21
C ILE A 38 -27.96 4.18 -14.79
N LYS A 39 -28.96 4.01 -13.93
CA LYS A 39 -28.88 4.38 -12.52
C LYS A 39 -28.54 3.13 -11.69
N GLY A 40 -27.35 3.13 -11.12
CA GLY A 40 -26.89 2.16 -10.13
C GLY A 40 -27.29 2.54 -8.71
N LYS A 41 -26.78 1.77 -7.73
CA LYS A 41 -27.02 2.03 -6.30
C LYS A 41 -26.30 3.28 -5.79
N SER A 42 -25.08 3.52 -6.29
CA SER A 42 -24.16 4.58 -5.81
C SER A 42 -23.74 5.57 -6.89
N ASN A 43 -24.07 5.29 -8.15
CA ASN A 43 -23.70 6.12 -9.29
C ASN A 43 -24.76 6.06 -10.40
N THR A 44 -24.68 7.01 -11.31
CA THR A 44 -25.42 7.10 -12.57
C THR A 44 -24.40 7.16 -13.69
N VAL A 45 -24.57 6.32 -14.71
CA VAL A 45 -23.69 6.25 -15.88
C VAL A 45 -24.44 6.80 -17.09
N PHE A 46 -23.82 7.76 -17.77
CA PHE A 46 -24.27 8.31 -19.05
C PHE A 46 -23.41 7.72 -20.17
N THR A 47 -24.01 6.98 -21.09
CA THR A 47 -23.27 6.24 -22.13
C THR A 47 -23.64 6.78 -23.51
N TRP A 48 -22.65 7.30 -24.23
CA TRP A 48 -22.75 7.64 -25.66
C TRP A 48 -22.24 6.45 -26.48
N ASP A 49 -23.15 5.52 -26.79
CA ASP A 49 -22.83 4.24 -27.44
C ASP A 49 -22.01 4.40 -28.73
N GLU A 50 -22.40 5.34 -29.59
CA GLU A 50 -21.77 5.58 -30.90
C GLU A 50 -20.39 6.23 -30.79
N LEU A 51 -20.13 6.90 -29.66
CA LEU A 51 -18.87 7.59 -29.41
C LEU A 51 -17.88 6.73 -28.63
N GLY A 52 -18.32 5.65 -27.99
CA GLY A 52 -17.49 4.86 -27.06
C GLY A 52 -17.09 5.66 -25.82
N LEU A 53 -18.03 6.45 -25.28
CA LEU A 53 -17.80 7.36 -24.15
C LEU A 53 -18.79 7.08 -23.02
N LEU A 54 -18.28 7.04 -21.79
CA LEU A 54 -19.07 6.97 -20.57
C LEU A 54 -18.78 8.19 -19.69
N GLY A 55 -19.81 8.70 -19.01
CA GLY A 55 -19.69 9.69 -17.96
C GLY A 55 -20.24 9.16 -16.64
N TYR A 56 -19.45 9.22 -15.58
CA TYR A 56 -19.83 8.74 -14.26
C TYR A 56 -20.27 9.91 -13.37
N SER A 57 -21.42 9.75 -12.73
CA SER A 57 -22.00 10.75 -11.83
C SER A 57 -22.46 10.12 -10.53
N LYS A 58 -22.03 10.63 -9.38
CA LYS A 58 -22.52 10.16 -8.06
C LYS A 58 -23.95 10.61 -7.78
N ASN A 59 -24.29 11.85 -8.15
CA ASN A 59 -25.59 12.45 -7.86
C ASN A 59 -26.60 12.37 -9.03
N GLY A 60 -26.15 11.96 -10.22
CA GLY A 60 -26.96 11.93 -11.45
C GLY A 60 -27.14 13.28 -12.15
N GLU A 61 -26.42 14.31 -11.72
CA GLU A 61 -26.50 15.68 -12.27
C GLU A 61 -25.14 16.17 -12.79
N LEU A 62 -24.09 15.92 -12.01
CA LEU A 62 -22.72 16.35 -12.23
C LEU A 62 -21.85 15.13 -12.52
N ILE A 63 -21.15 15.12 -13.64
CA ILE A 63 -20.25 14.06 -14.06
C ILE A 63 -18.87 14.33 -13.47
N GLU A 64 -18.31 13.39 -12.71
CA GLU A 64 -16.99 13.52 -12.07
C GLU A 64 -15.85 12.92 -12.90
N SER A 65 -16.15 12.00 -13.82
CA SER A 65 -15.16 11.42 -14.74
C SER A 65 -15.76 11.00 -16.07
N LEU A 66 -14.90 10.92 -17.09
CA LEU A 66 -15.22 10.45 -18.44
C LEU A 66 -14.33 9.27 -18.79
N SER A 67 -14.90 8.18 -19.30
CA SER A 67 -14.15 7.02 -19.78
C SER A 67 -14.23 6.88 -21.29
N LEU A 68 -13.07 6.67 -21.90
CA LEU A 68 -12.89 6.36 -23.32
C LEU A 68 -12.74 4.84 -23.45
N GLU A 69 -13.74 4.16 -24.02
CA GLU A 69 -13.77 2.70 -24.11
C GLU A 69 -13.05 2.23 -25.38
N LEU A 70 -11.79 1.84 -25.29
CA LEU A 70 -11.02 1.29 -26.43
C LEU A 70 -11.39 -0.17 -26.70
N GLU A 71 -11.76 -0.90 -25.65
CA GLU A 71 -12.32 -2.24 -25.70
C GLU A 71 -13.52 -2.35 -24.75
N PRO A 72 -14.74 -2.11 -25.26
CA PRO A 72 -15.92 -2.10 -24.41
C PRO A 72 -16.21 -3.45 -23.77
N GLU A 73 -16.53 -3.39 -22.48
CA GLU A 73 -16.95 -4.55 -21.69
C GLU A 73 -18.40 -5.00 -22.03
N THR A 74 -18.83 -6.11 -21.42
CA THR A 74 -20.18 -6.68 -21.65
C THR A 74 -21.24 -6.25 -20.63
N TYR A 75 -20.93 -5.29 -19.76
CA TYR A 75 -21.87 -4.80 -18.77
C TYR A 75 -23.00 -3.99 -19.42
N ASP A 76 -24.14 -3.92 -18.75
CA ASP A 76 -25.30 -3.17 -19.25
C ASP A 76 -24.97 -1.70 -19.53
N PHE A 77 -24.01 -1.09 -18.82
CA PHE A 77 -23.61 0.32 -18.99
C PHE A 77 -22.48 0.54 -20.00
N SER A 78 -21.80 -0.52 -20.45
CA SER A 78 -20.68 -0.45 -21.39
C SER A 78 -21.12 0.09 -22.76
N SER A 79 -20.26 0.85 -23.44
CA SER A 79 -20.60 1.36 -24.77
C SER A 79 -20.74 0.20 -25.77
N LYS A 80 -21.64 0.36 -26.75
CA LYS A 80 -21.76 -0.64 -27.83
C LYS A 80 -20.57 -0.63 -28.79
N ASN A 81 -19.93 0.53 -28.97
CA ASN A 81 -18.81 0.71 -29.87
C ASN A 81 -17.55 1.16 -29.11
N LYS A 82 -16.40 0.91 -29.73
CA LYS A 82 -15.11 1.45 -29.31
C LYS A 82 -15.09 2.98 -29.48
N PHE A 83 -14.29 3.65 -28.69
CA PHE A 83 -14.06 5.08 -28.79
C PHE A 83 -13.58 5.43 -30.20
N SER A 84 -14.39 6.23 -30.90
CA SER A 84 -14.18 6.57 -32.31
C SER A 84 -13.53 7.95 -32.51
N GLY A 85 -13.22 8.63 -31.40
CA GLY A 85 -12.59 9.94 -31.38
C GLY A 85 -11.07 9.89 -31.37
N LYS A 86 -10.46 11.05 -31.08
CA LYS A 86 -9.04 11.19 -30.79
C LYS A 86 -8.86 11.83 -29.43
N CYS A 87 -7.88 11.35 -28.66
CA CYS A 87 -7.51 11.92 -27.38
C CYS A 87 -6.04 12.29 -27.40
N TYR A 88 -5.73 13.50 -26.93
CA TYR A 88 -4.39 14.06 -26.96
C TYR A 88 -3.97 14.47 -25.55
N PHE A 89 -2.69 14.26 -25.25
CA PHE A 89 -2.02 14.72 -24.04
C PHE A 89 -0.77 15.52 -24.48
N ASN A 90 -0.71 16.81 -24.14
CA ASN A 90 0.36 17.73 -24.57
C ASN A 90 0.67 17.63 -26.09
N ASP A 91 -0.35 17.82 -26.93
CA ASP A 91 -0.27 17.76 -28.41
C ASP A 91 0.12 16.40 -29.02
N GLN A 92 0.26 15.34 -28.21
CA GLN A 92 0.54 13.98 -28.69
C GLN A 92 -0.66 13.07 -28.48
N GLU A 93 -0.82 12.07 -29.34
CA GLU A 93 -1.86 11.05 -29.15
C GLU A 93 -1.62 10.31 -27.82
N ILE A 94 -2.65 10.25 -26.98
CA ILE A 94 -2.50 9.90 -25.56
C ILE A 94 -2.02 8.47 -25.34
N THR A 95 -2.44 7.49 -26.16
CA THR A 95 -2.00 6.09 -25.99
C THR A 95 -0.54 5.93 -26.36
N ASN A 96 -0.07 6.63 -27.40
CA ASN A 96 1.33 6.66 -27.77
C ASN A 96 2.16 7.35 -26.68
N TYR A 97 1.72 8.50 -26.17
CA TYR A 97 2.41 9.21 -25.09
C TYR A 97 2.57 8.32 -23.85
N TYR A 98 1.47 7.70 -23.41
CA TYR A 98 1.47 6.76 -22.29
C TYR A 98 2.51 5.66 -22.48
N LYS A 99 2.54 5.00 -23.65
CA LYS A 99 3.46 3.90 -23.94
C LYS A 99 4.94 4.32 -23.97
N THR A 100 5.25 5.53 -24.42
CA THR A 100 6.64 6.00 -24.58
C THR A 100 7.20 6.75 -23.36
N HIS A 101 6.36 7.16 -22.40
CA HIS A 101 6.77 7.93 -21.21
C HIS A 101 6.40 7.19 -19.92
N LYS A 102 6.87 5.94 -19.75
CA LYS A 102 6.60 5.11 -18.56
C LYS A 102 6.99 5.82 -17.24
N GLU A 103 8.10 6.54 -17.23
CA GLU A 103 8.63 7.27 -16.05
C GLU A 103 7.80 8.49 -15.64
N GLU A 104 6.91 9.00 -16.49
CA GLU A 104 6.05 10.15 -16.18
C GLU A 104 4.71 9.72 -15.56
N ARG A 105 4.46 8.41 -15.49
CA ARG A 105 3.22 7.87 -14.93
C ARG A 105 3.25 7.97 -13.42
N VAL A 106 2.11 8.32 -12.84
CA VAL A 106 1.92 8.42 -11.40
C VAL A 106 0.82 7.47 -10.96
N ALA A 107 1.03 6.77 -9.86
CA ALA A 107 -0.01 5.98 -9.22
C ALA A 107 -1.11 6.90 -8.67
N LEU A 108 -2.37 6.49 -8.78
CA LEU A 108 -3.53 7.17 -8.20
C LEU A 108 -4.04 6.48 -6.93
N PHE A 109 -3.59 5.27 -6.64
CA PHE A 109 -3.93 4.50 -5.44
C PHE A 109 -2.88 3.42 -5.17
N LYS A 110 -2.97 2.75 -4.02
CA LYS A 110 -2.10 1.62 -3.65
C LYS A 110 -2.34 0.44 -4.60
N GLY A 111 -1.29 -0.07 -5.23
CA GLY A 111 -1.38 -1.16 -6.23
C GLY A 111 -1.79 -0.69 -7.64
N ASP A 112 -1.66 0.61 -7.95
CA ASP A 112 -1.86 1.12 -9.30
C ASP A 112 -0.62 0.88 -10.17
N ASP A 113 -0.58 -0.27 -10.83
CA ASP A 113 0.57 -0.72 -11.64
C ASP A 113 0.57 -0.14 -13.06
N SER A 114 -0.59 0.30 -13.56
CA SER A 114 -0.70 0.94 -14.87
C SER A 114 -0.33 2.42 -14.80
N GLY A 115 -0.81 3.09 -13.75
CA GLY A 115 -0.58 4.50 -13.50
C GLY A 115 -1.40 5.43 -14.40
N ALA A 116 -1.30 6.72 -14.09
CA ALA A 116 -1.98 7.80 -14.80
C ALA A 116 -0.98 8.82 -15.34
N LEU A 117 -1.40 9.53 -16.40
CA LEU A 117 -0.76 10.77 -16.82
C LEU A 117 -1.47 11.93 -16.14
N ALA A 118 -0.76 12.70 -15.32
CA ALA A 118 -1.31 13.83 -14.56
C ALA A 118 -0.83 15.18 -15.11
N LEU A 119 -1.74 16.15 -15.20
CA LEU A 119 -1.45 17.55 -15.55
C LEU A 119 -2.26 18.46 -14.64
N ASN A 120 -1.59 19.15 -13.71
CA ASN A 120 -2.23 20.04 -12.75
C ASN A 120 -3.42 19.36 -12.05
N ASP A 121 -4.65 19.82 -12.30
CA ASP A 121 -5.85 19.33 -11.62
C ASP A 121 -6.58 18.22 -12.40
N ILE A 122 -6.02 17.72 -13.51
CA ILE A 122 -6.61 16.64 -14.33
C ILE A 122 -5.66 15.47 -14.49
N CYS A 123 -6.19 14.26 -14.60
CA CYS A 123 -5.42 13.08 -14.97
C CYS A 123 -6.18 12.20 -15.96
N ALA A 124 -5.42 11.42 -16.71
CA ALA A 124 -5.91 10.27 -17.47
C ALA A 124 -5.32 9.00 -16.85
N TRP A 125 -6.15 8.16 -16.25
CA TRP A 125 -5.78 6.83 -15.77
C TRP A 125 -6.06 5.78 -16.84
N PHE A 126 -5.23 4.74 -16.90
CA PHE A 126 -5.28 3.73 -17.96
C PHE A 126 -5.59 2.37 -17.38
N ASN A 127 -6.69 1.75 -17.80
CA ASN A 127 -6.93 0.34 -17.56
C ASN A 127 -6.18 -0.47 -18.62
N VAL A 128 -5.20 -1.26 -18.21
CA VAL A 128 -4.31 -2.04 -19.08
C VAL A 128 -4.33 -3.49 -18.65
N ASP A 129 -4.46 -4.40 -19.60
CA ASP A 129 -4.40 -5.84 -19.32
C ASP A 129 -2.95 -6.38 -19.26
N GLU A 130 -2.83 -7.68 -18.98
CA GLU A 130 -1.56 -8.40 -18.91
C GLU A 130 -0.78 -8.38 -20.24
N GLU A 131 -1.43 -8.14 -21.38
CA GLU A 131 -0.82 -8.04 -22.71
C GLU A 131 -0.42 -6.59 -23.08
N GLU A 132 -0.38 -5.68 -22.10
CA GLU A 132 -0.16 -4.22 -22.28
C GLU A 132 -1.19 -3.54 -23.20
N THR A 133 -2.38 -4.13 -23.37
CA THR A 133 -3.47 -3.54 -24.15
C THR A 133 -4.29 -2.58 -23.29
N ILE A 134 -4.37 -1.33 -23.73
CA ILE A 134 -5.19 -0.30 -23.08
C ILE A 134 -6.66 -0.56 -23.42
N LYS A 135 -7.46 -0.92 -22.42
CA LYS A 135 -8.91 -1.18 -22.55
C LYS A 135 -9.73 0.09 -22.42
N THR A 136 -9.39 0.92 -21.43
CA THR A 136 -10.12 2.15 -21.10
C THR A 136 -9.15 3.24 -20.66
N ILE A 137 -9.48 4.48 -21.00
CA ILE A 137 -8.82 5.67 -20.45
C ILE A 137 -9.86 6.45 -19.66
N GLU A 138 -9.66 6.61 -18.35
CA GLU A 138 -10.53 7.42 -17.50
C GLU A 138 -9.90 8.79 -17.26
N ILE A 139 -10.63 9.85 -17.60
CA ILE A 139 -10.23 11.24 -17.39
C ILE A 139 -11.06 11.81 -16.24
N SER A 140 -10.37 12.36 -15.24
CA SER A 140 -11.01 12.91 -14.04
C SER A 140 -10.13 13.99 -13.39
N THR A 141 -10.60 14.57 -12.29
CA THR A 141 -9.78 15.45 -11.45
C THR A 141 -8.61 14.66 -10.87
N TYR A 142 -7.39 15.17 -11.06
CA TYR A 142 -6.21 14.58 -10.45
C TYR A 142 -6.23 14.77 -8.93
N LYS A 143 -6.09 13.66 -8.22
CA LYS A 143 -5.86 13.65 -6.77
C LYS A 143 -4.58 12.86 -6.55
N PRO A 144 -3.47 13.54 -6.16
CA PRO A 144 -2.22 12.85 -5.90
C PRO A 144 -2.40 11.76 -4.85
N TYR A 145 -1.93 10.55 -5.17
CA TYR A 145 -1.78 9.50 -4.18
C TYR A 145 -0.55 9.78 -3.33
N VAL A 146 -0.74 9.74 -2.01
CA VAL A 146 0.33 9.91 -1.03
C VAL A 146 0.30 8.68 -0.13
N ARG A 147 1.30 7.79 -0.25
CA ARG A 147 1.39 6.53 0.52
C ARG A 147 1.11 6.72 2.01
N TRP A 148 1.69 7.76 2.58
CA TRP A 148 1.62 8.04 4.01
C TRP A 148 0.41 8.87 4.45
N GLN A 149 -0.58 9.06 3.58
CA GLN A 149 -1.74 9.88 3.92
C GLN A 149 -2.47 9.32 5.15
N GLY A 150 -2.60 10.16 6.17
CA GLY A 150 -3.28 9.78 7.42
C GLY A 150 -2.39 9.10 8.47
N ILE A 151 -1.13 8.79 8.15
CA ILE A 151 -0.17 8.23 9.11
C ILE A 151 0.64 9.38 9.76
N PRO A 152 0.64 9.52 11.10
CA PRO A 152 1.45 10.54 11.77
C PRO A 152 2.94 10.41 11.46
N ASP A 153 3.61 11.54 11.20
CA ASP A 153 5.04 11.55 10.87
C ASP A 153 5.91 10.95 11.99
N ASP A 154 5.49 11.10 13.26
CA ASP A 154 6.25 10.60 14.41
C ASP A 154 5.84 9.19 14.87
N LYS A 155 4.90 8.52 14.18
CA LYS A 155 4.35 7.22 14.64
C LYS A 155 5.43 6.19 14.91
N TYR A 156 6.28 5.93 13.92
CA TYR A 156 7.41 4.99 14.02
C TYR A 156 8.75 5.69 14.28
N SER A 157 8.73 6.93 14.77
CA SER A 157 9.97 7.58 15.21
C SER A 157 10.40 7.01 16.55
N ILE A 158 11.62 6.48 16.63
CA ILE A 158 12.21 5.99 17.87
C ILE A 158 12.49 7.17 18.79
N LYS A 159 11.88 7.15 19.98
CA LYS A 159 12.06 8.17 21.02
C LYS A 159 13.03 7.65 22.07
N PRO A 160 13.98 8.47 22.56
CA PRO A 160 14.87 8.06 23.65
C PRO A 160 14.05 7.80 24.92
N LEU A 161 14.51 6.83 25.71
CA LEU A 161 13.93 6.58 27.03
C LEU A 161 14.48 7.55 28.05
N GLU A 162 13.60 8.07 28.90
CA GLU A 162 13.96 8.83 30.12
C GLU A 162 14.14 7.89 31.33
N GLU A 163 14.29 6.58 31.08
CA GLU A 163 14.47 5.53 32.08
C GLU A 163 15.52 4.49 31.61
N GLU A 164 15.96 3.59 32.52
CA GLU A 164 16.93 2.55 32.15
C GLU A 164 16.36 1.61 31.08
N GLU A 165 17.19 1.32 30.07
CA GLU A 165 16.89 0.38 28.98
C GLU A 165 17.45 -1.02 29.30
N ILE A 166 16.81 -2.06 28.76
CA ILE A 166 17.36 -3.41 28.70
C ILE A 166 18.43 -3.46 27.61
N THR A 167 19.62 -3.99 27.92
CA THR A 167 20.67 -4.19 26.91
C THR A 167 20.59 -5.61 26.39
N PHE A 168 20.51 -5.80 25.07
CA PHE A 168 20.48 -7.13 24.46
C PHE A 168 21.83 -7.44 23.80
N VAL A 169 22.34 -8.64 24.08
CA VAL A 169 23.47 -9.23 23.37
C VAL A 169 22.97 -10.01 22.15
N ASP A 170 21.83 -10.69 22.28
CA ASP A 170 21.25 -11.56 21.27
C ASP A 170 20.00 -10.93 20.63
N PHE A 171 20.00 -10.81 19.30
CA PHE A 171 18.88 -10.21 18.59
C PHE A 171 17.65 -11.12 18.56
N GLY A 172 17.82 -12.43 18.39
CA GLY A 172 16.72 -13.40 18.43
C GLY A 172 16.00 -13.39 19.78
N PHE A 173 16.75 -13.29 20.87
CA PHE A 173 16.20 -13.08 22.21
C PHE A 173 15.43 -11.75 22.29
N LYS A 174 16.00 -10.64 21.78
CA LYS A 174 15.32 -9.35 21.75
C LYS A 174 13.97 -9.44 21.02
N LEU A 175 13.91 -10.11 19.87
CA LEU A 175 12.67 -10.30 19.11
C LEU A 175 11.60 -11.04 19.92
N SER A 176 11.97 -12.09 20.65
CA SER A 176 11.04 -12.80 21.53
C SER A 176 10.49 -11.92 22.65
N ILE A 177 11.29 -10.99 23.18
CA ILE A 177 10.81 -10.02 24.17
C ILE A 177 9.88 -8.98 23.53
N ILE A 178 10.17 -8.54 22.31
CA ILE A 178 9.30 -7.62 21.57
C ILE A 178 7.96 -8.30 21.28
N GLU A 179 7.96 -9.57 20.85
CA GLU A 179 6.73 -10.36 20.64
C GLU A 179 5.81 -10.30 21.87
N GLU A 180 6.35 -10.69 23.02
CA GLU A 180 5.61 -10.71 24.27
C GLU A 180 5.12 -9.33 24.71
N LEU A 181 5.99 -8.31 24.66
CA LEU A 181 5.63 -6.99 25.17
C LEU A 181 4.71 -6.22 24.22
N MET A 182 4.98 -6.25 22.92
CA MET A 182 4.25 -5.45 21.93
C MET A 182 2.96 -6.13 21.51
N TYR A 183 3.02 -7.41 21.14
CA TYR A 183 1.90 -8.10 20.48
C TYR A 183 1.02 -8.84 21.49
N MET A 184 1.62 -9.56 22.43
CA MET A 184 0.86 -10.35 23.41
C MET A 184 0.31 -9.51 24.56
N LYS A 185 1.11 -8.56 25.09
CA LYS A 185 0.73 -7.77 26.28
C LYS A 185 0.33 -6.33 25.96
N GLY A 186 0.65 -5.80 24.78
CA GLY A 186 0.34 -4.41 24.41
C GLY A 186 1.01 -3.35 25.30
N LEU A 187 2.21 -3.63 25.81
CA LEU A 187 2.98 -2.78 26.72
C LEU A 187 4.07 -1.96 26.00
N LEU A 188 4.37 -2.28 24.74
CA LEU A 188 5.20 -1.47 23.85
C LEU A 188 4.33 -0.87 22.77
N GLU A 189 4.43 0.45 22.60
CA GLU A 189 3.66 1.22 21.62
C GLU A 189 4.57 2.07 20.73
N PRO A 190 4.16 2.36 19.48
CA PRO A 190 2.98 1.80 18.83
C PRO A 190 3.13 0.30 18.55
N LYS A 191 2.01 -0.42 18.40
CA LYS A 191 2.03 -1.76 17.79
C LYS A 191 2.60 -1.61 16.38
N PHE A 192 3.69 -2.31 16.08
CA PHE A 192 4.32 -2.25 14.77
C PHE A 192 3.52 -3.06 13.74
N ASP A 193 3.39 -2.49 12.55
CA ASP A 193 2.73 -3.11 11.40
C ASP A 193 3.57 -2.79 10.16
N ILE A 194 4.07 -3.84 9.51
CA ILE A 194 4.95 -3.72 8.35
C ILE A 194 4.29 -3.03 7.16
N TYR A 195 3.00 -3.27 6.91
CA TYR A 195 2.31 -2.67 5.77
C TYR A 195 2.11 -1.17 5.98
N GLU A 196 1.80 -0.75 7.20
CA GLU A 196 1.71 0.67 7.55
C GLU A 196 3.09 1.32 7.65
N PHE A 197 4.10 0.61 8.17
CA PHE A 197 5.48 1.08 8.19
C PHE A 197 6.02 1.30 6.77
N ALA A 198 5.74 0.39 5.83
CA ALA A 198 6.11 0.52 4.43
C ALA A 198 5.47 1.75 3.77
N ASP A 199 4.23 2.08 4.13
CA ASP A 199 3.57 3.32 3.69
C ASP A 199 4.15 4.55 4.40
N TRP A 200 4.54 4.44 5.67
CA TRP A 200 5.15 5.49 6.47
C TRP A 200 6.63 5.77 6.13
N TYR A 201 7.38 4.82 5.59
CA TYR A 201 8.80 5.06 5.34
C TYR A 201 9.00 6.07 4.20
N ARG A 202 9.76 7.14 4.47
CA ARG A 202 9.93 8.30 3.57
C ARG A 202 11.17 8.22 2.68
N ASP A 203 12.24 7.58 3.15
CA ASP A 203 13.52 7.58 2.44
C ASP A 203 13.47 6.80 1.12
N ARG A 204 12.63 5.77 1.06
CA ARG A 204 12.30 5.03 -0.17
C ARG A 204 10.91 4.40 -0.07
N LYS A 205 10.41 3.89 -1.20
CA LYS A 205 9.30 2.92 -1.22
C LYS A 205 9.86 1.58 -0.74
N ILE A 206 9.21 0.98 0.25
CA ILE A 206 9.38 -0.43 0.60
C ILE A 206 8.29 -1.19 -0.15
N ASP A 207 8.70 -2.07 -1.07
CA ASP A 207 7.78 -2.87 -1.86
C ASP A 207 7.64 -4.25 -1.23
N ILE A 208 6.58 -4.44 -0.44
CA ILE A 208 6.38 -5.71 0.28
C ILE A 208 6.20 -6.87 -0.68
N ASP A 209 5.57 -6.66 -1.84
CA ASP A 209 5.31 -7.71 -2.83
C ASP A 209 6.61 -8.24 -3.45
N GLU A 210 7.63 -7.39 -3.59
CA GLU A 210 8.95 -7.76 -4.11
C GLU A 210 9.94 -8.17 -3.00
N GLU A 211 9.94 -7.48 -1.86
CA GLU A 211 10.95 -7.59 -0.81
C GLU A 211 10.54 -8.51 0.33
N GLY A 212 9.25 -8.84 0.48
CA GLY A 212 8.71 -9.51 1.67
C GLY A 212 9.08 -10.99 1.83
N TYR A 213 9.79 -11.58 0.87
CA TYR A 213 10.31 -12.95 0.94
C TYR A 213 11.61 -13.08 1.73
N GLU A 214 12.22 -11.95 2.08
CA GLU A 214 13.47 -11.87 2.83
C GLU A 214 13.31 -10.81 3.95
N PRO A 215 14.20 -10.78 4.94
CA PRO A 215 14.15 -9.78 6.00
C PRO A 215 14.28 -8.34 5.46
N ILE A 216 13.29 -7.50 5.76
CA ILE A 216 13.31 -6.09 5.34
C ILE A 216 14.28 -5.31 6.22
N ALA A 217 15.37 -4.82 5.63
CA ALA A 217 16.50 -4.24 6.35
C ALA A 217 16.12 -3.08 7.28
N GLU A 218 15.23 -2.18 6.85
CA GLU A 218 14.73 -1.06 7.65
C GLU A 218 13.99 -1.51 8.90
N VAL A 219 13.26 -2.63 8.80
CA VAL A 219 12.45 -3.20 9.88
C VAL A 219 13.34 -3.93 10.87
N VAL A 220 14.30 -4.71 10.36
CA VAL A 220 15.36 -5.32 11.16
C VAL A 220 16.09 -4.25 11.97
N GLN A 221 16.48 -3.15 11.31
CA GLN A 221 17.18 -2.05 11.98
C GLN A 221 16.29 -1.35 13.00
N TYR A 222 15.01 -1.11 12.67
CA TYR A 222 14.04 -0.55 13.60
C TYR A 222 13.95 -1.37 14.89
N PHE A 223 13.83 -2.70 14.80
CA PHE A 223 13.76 -3.56 15.99
C PHE A 223 15.10 -3.69 16.72
N LYS A 224 16.24 -3.61 16.01
CA LYS A 224 17.56 -3.51 16.66
C LYS A 224 17.67 -2.23 17.49
N ASP A 225 17.14 -1.12 17.01
CA ASP A 225 17.24 0.18 17.67
C ASP A 225 16.10 0.47 18.66
N LEU A 226 14.99 -0.28 18.59
CA LEU A 226 13.82 -0.08 19.45
C LEU A 226 14.21 -0.25 20.93
N PRO A 227 14.12 0.82 21.76
CA PRO A 227 14.53 0.72 23.14
C PRO A 227 13.42 0.09 24.00
N ILE A 228 13.82 -0.80 24.91
CA ILE A 228 12.87 -1.50 25.80
C ILE A 228 13.12 -1.08 27.24
N PRO A 229 12.13 -0.45 27.92
CA PRO A 229 12.26 -0.08 29.32
C PRO A 229 12.53 -1.26 30.25
N LYS A 230 13.56 -1.15 31.10
CA LYS A 230 13.96 -2.20 32.05
C LYS A 230 12.87 -2.57 33.05
N ARG A 231 11.97 -1.65 33.40
CA ARG A 231 10.81 -1.95 34.25
C ARG A 231 9.90 -3.04 33.66
N LEU A 232 9.88 -3.21 32.34
CA LEU A 232 9.07 -4.23 31.65
C LEU A 232 9.66 -5.63 31.75
N ALA A 233 10.93 -5.79 32.11
CA ALA A 233 11.56 -7.11 32.26
C ALA A 233 10.82 -8.01 33.27
N THR A 234 10.22 -7.41 34.29
CA THR A 234 9.40 -8.13 35.29
C THR A 234 8.05 -8.62 34.76
N LYS A 235 7.64 -8.18 33.57
CA LYS A 235 6.36 -8.56 32.93
C LYS A 235 6.48 -9.80 32.06
N ILE A 236 7.71 -10.25 31.81
CA ILE A 236 8.00 -11.44 31.04
C ILE A 236 8.06 -12.63 31.98
N THR A 237 7.20 -13.61 31.72
CA THR A 237 7.13 -14.87 32.46
C THR A 237 7.44 -16.05 31.57
N ASP A 238 7.12 -15.95 30.29
CA ASP A 238 7.21 -17.00 29.30
C ASP A 238 7.68 -16.37 27.98
N ILE A 239 8.42 -17.15 27.20
CA ILE A 239 8.75 -16.87 25.79
C ILE A 239 8.10 -17.97 24.95
N TYR A 240 7.43 -17.57 23.87
CA TYR A 240 6.87 -18.49 22.90
C TYR A 240 7.25 -18.05 21.48
N GLN A 241 8.04 -18.86 20.79
CA GLN A 241 8.41 -18.64 19.40
C GLN A 241 7.62 -19.59 18.50
N ASP A 242 6.87 -19.02 17.55
CA ASP A 242 6.20 -19.72 16.47
C ASP A 242 6.38 -18.91 15.18
N GLY A 243 6.47 -19.59 14.04
CA GLY A 243 6.66 -18.92 12.74
C GLY A 243 5.52 -17.99 12.32
N GLY A 244 4.33 -18.18 12.89
CA GLY A 244 3.20 -17.28 12.73
C GLY A 244 3.18 -16.09 13.69
N ASN A 245 4.17 -15.93 14.58
CA ASN A 245 4.23 -14.78 15.48
C ASN A 245 4.33 -13.46 14.71
N ASP A 246 3.66 -12.44 15.22
CA ASP A 246 3.59 -11.12 14.58
C ASP A 246 4.99 -10.55 14.36
N ILE A 247 5.94 -10.71 15.30
CA ILE A 247 7.30 -10.18 15.15
C ILE A 247 8.02 -10.69 13.89
N TYR A 248 7.88 -11.98 13.56
CA TYR A 248 8.54 -12.58 12.41
C TYR A 248 7.80 -12.23 11.11
N MET A 249 6.47 -12.21 11.16
CA MET A 249 5.63 -11.76 10.04
C MET A 249 5.85 -10.27 9.70
N ASN A 250 6.34 -9.46 10.63
CA ASN A 250 6.74 -8.08 10.35
C ASN A 250 8.15 -7.95 9.76
N LEU A 251 9.06 -8.88 10.07
CA LEU A 251 10.43 -8.88 9.56
C LEU A 251 10.51 -9.42 8.13
N SER A 252 9.88 -10.57 7.87
CA SER A 252 9.82 -11.24 6.56
C SER A 252 8.40 -11.78 6.31
N PRO A 253 7.48 -10.94 5.80
CA PRO A 253 6.04 -11.25 5.71
C PRO A 253 5.66 -12.49 4.90
N PHE A 254 6.50 -12.89 3.94
CA PHE A 254 6.23 -14.01 3.02
C PHE A 254 7.17 -15.21 3.22
N SER A 255 8.04 -15.17 4.22
CA SER A 255 8.89 -16.31 4.61
C SER A 255 8.13 -17.56 5.04
N GLY A 256 6.87 -17.39 5.47
CA GLY A 256 6.10 -18.46 6.14
C GLY A 256 6.71 -18.86 7.49
N GLY A 257 7.51 -17.99 8.11
CA GLY A 257 8.22 -18.26 9.36
C GLY A 257 9.43 -19.18 9.19
N GLY A 258 9.94 -19.40 7.97
CA GLY A 258 11.03 -20.35 7.73
C GLY A 258 12.44 -19.77 7.80
N GLU A 259 12.72 -18.76 8.64
CA GLU A 259 13.96 -17.99 8.60
C GLU A 259 14.90 -18.30 9.78
N ASP A 260 16.20 -18.45 9.51
CA ASP A 260 17.24 -18.67 10.53
C ASP A 260 18.09 -17.41 10.82
N ASP A 261 17.82 -16.29 10.14
CA ASP A 261 18.52 -14.99 10.29
C ASP A 261 18.52 -14.41 11.71
N TRP A 262 17.59 -14.86 12.55
CA TRP A 262 17.42 -14.43 13.94
C TRP A 262 17.22 -15.59 14.90
N ASP A 263 17.79 -16.75 14.56
CA ASP A 263 17.96 -17.83 15.53
C ASP A 263 18.65 -17.28 16.78
N MET A 264 18.06 -17.57 17.94
CA MET A 264 18.70 -17.26 19.22
C MET A 264 20.03 -18.02 19.29
N GLU A 265 21.13 -17.30 19.43
CA GLU A 265 22.48 -17.85 19.57
C GLU A 265 22.84 -18.05 21.04
N THR A 266 22.34 -17.20 21.93
CA THR A 266 22.55 -17.29 23.38
C THR A 266 21.35 -16.80 24.19
N ALA A 267 21.11 -17.42 25.35
CA ALA A 267 20.14 -17.00 26.36
C ALA A 267 20.76 -16.09 27.44
N VAL A 268 21.96 -15.52 27.23
CA VAL A 268 22.65 -14.71 28.25
C VAL A 268 21.80 -13.56 28.79
N ASP A 269 20.94 -13.00 27.92
CA ASP A 269 20.05 -11.88 28.24
C ASP A 269 18.94 -12.25 29.23
N ALA A 270 18.59 -13.54 29.37
CA ALA A 270 17.58 -14.04 30.29
C ALA A 270 17.85 -13.65 31.75
N LYS A 271 19.12 -13.39 32.12
CA LYS A 271 19.52 -12.90 33.45
C LYS A 271 18.86 -11.58 33.85
N GLN A 272 18.40 -10.80 32.87
CA GLN A 272 17.71 -9.52 33.10
C GLN A 272 16.22 -9.69 33.43
N PHE A 273 15.66 -10.91 33.27
CA PHE A 273 14.23 -11.20 33.36
C PHE A 273 13.95 -12.11 34.57
N PRO A 274 13.81 -11.56 35.80
CA PRO A 274 13.74 -12.35 37.03
C PRO A 274 12.49 -13.26 37.11
N ASN A 275 11.46 -12.94 36.33
CA ASN A 275 10.19 -13.65 36.33
C ASN A 275 10.06 -14.65 35.17
N LEU A 276 11.02 -14.71 34.25
CA LEU A 276 11.03 -15.70 33.17
C LEU A 276 11.18 -17.10 33.76
N LYS A 277 10.29 -18.01 33.37
CA LYS A 277 10.22 -19.40 33.85
C LYS A 277 10.17 -20.42 32.73
N LYS A 278 9.65 -20.05 31.57
CA LYS A 278 9.54 -20.97 30.43
C LYS A 278 9.92 -20.31 29.11
N ALA A 279 10.52 -21.08 28.22
CA ALA A 279 10.79 -20.73 26.84
C ALA A 279 10.41 -21.91 25.93
N THR A 280 9.44 -21.72 25.05
CA THR A 280 9.14 -22.64 23.94
C THR A 280 9.74 -22.04 22.67
N LEU A 281 10.69 -22.74 22.06
CA LEU A 281 11.60 -22.18 21.06
C LEU A 281 11.47 -22.91 19.72
N CYS A 282 11.41 -22.13 18.64
CA CYS A 282 11.43 -22.62 17.26
C CYS A 282 12.71 -22.15 16.53
N TYR A 283 13.23 -20.97 16.91
CA TYR A 283 14.40 -20.31 16.32
C TYR A 283 15.49 -20.16 17.37
N ALA A 284 16.18 -21.26 17.68
CA ALA A 284 17.25 -21.29 18.67
C ALA A 284 18.28 -22.38 18.39
N LYS A 285 19.56 -22.07 18.60
CA LYS A 285 20.64 -23.06 18.56
C LYS A 285 20.60 -23.99 19.77
N ASP A 286 21.09 -25.23 19.63
CA ASP A 286 21.09 -26.24 20.69
C ASP A 286 21.66 -25.75 22.04
N CYS A 287 22.70 -24.91 22.01
CA CYS A 287 23.32 -24.38 23.22
C CYS A 287 22.41 -23.46 24.06
N VAL A 288 21.39 -22.87 23.45
CA VAL A 288 20.44 -21.96 24.13
C VAL A 288 19.63 -22.71 25.18
N TYR A 289 19.20 -23.94 24.89
CA TYR A 289 18.44 -24.78 25.82
C TYR A 289 19.24 -25.04 27.09
N ASP A 290 20.50 -25.46 26.95
CA ASP A 290 21.42 -25.66 28.08
C ASP A 290 21.62 -24.39 28.92
N GLU A 291 21.63 -23.21 28.27
CA GLU A 291 21.79 -21.93 28.95
C GLU A 291 20.56 -21.56 29.77
N PHE A 292 19.35 -21.76 29.23
CA PHE A 292 18.11 -21.58 29.97
C PHE A 292 18.00 -22.53 31.17
N GLU A 293 18.30 -23.82 30.97
CA GLU A 293 18.25 -24.82 32.05
C GLU A 293 19.21 -24.46 33.21
N LYS A 294 20.43 -23.99 32.89
CA LYS A 294 21.40 -23.53 33.91
C LYS A 294 20.89 -22.33 34.71
N MET A 295 19.97 -21.54 34.14
CA MET A 295 19.31 -20.42 34.83
C MET A 295 18.01 -20.84 35.56
N GLY A 296 17.64 -22.12 35.50
CA GLY A 296 16.42 -22.64 36.10
C GLY A 296 15.14 -22.25 35.34
N ILE A 297 15.28 -22.03 34.03
CA ILE A 297 14.17 -21.74 33.09
C ILE A 297 13.91 -23.03 32.31
N GLU A 298 12.64 -23.45 32.25
CA GLU A 298 12.20 -24.58 31.42
C GLU A 298 12.32 -24.20 29.94
N ALA A 299 13.08 -24.96 29.15
CA ALA A 299 13.21 -24.73 27.72
C ALA A 299 12.81 -25.98 26.94
N GLU A 300 11.94 -25.82 25.95
CA GLU A 300 11.51 -26.89 25.05
C GLU A 300 11.43 -26.42 23.61
N SER A 301 11.67 -27.33 22.67
CA SER A 301 11.41 -27.06 21.25
C SER A 301 9.90 -27.01 21.02
N LEU A 302 9.46 -26.11 20.14
CA LEU A 302 8.12 -26.16 19.56
C LEU A 302 7.92 -27.44 18.72
#